data_AF-A0A7V2J5C5-F1
#
_entry.id   AF-A0A7V2J5C5-F1
#
_cell.length_a   1.000
_cell.length_b   1.000
_cell.length_c   1.000
_cell.angle_alpha   90.00
_cell.angle_beta   90.00
_cell.angle_gamma   90.00
#
_symmetry.space_group_name_H-M   'P 1'
#
loop_
_entity.id
_entity.type
_entity.pdbx_description
1 polymer ?
#
loop_
_entity_poly.entity_id
_entity_poly.type
_entity_poly.pdbx_seq_one_letter_code
_entity_poly.pdbx_strand_id
1 'polypeptide(L)'
;MSENVLIIKNDLLPHIKTRECCLITENKNQIFDKILKNQSFMPRDEAEYNFEHKQVIPYVTVRHNNNYLLLQRTSQQAEKRLH
;
A
#
# COMPACT_ATOMS: atom_id res chain seq x y z
N MET A 1 -3.14 15.75 14.64
CA MET A 1 -4.36 15.46 13.86
C MET A 1 -4.20 14.04 13.34
N SER A 2 -5.20 13.19 13.54
CA SER A 2 -5.16 11.82 13.01
C SER A 2 -5.37 11.88 11.49
N GLU A 3 -4.40 11.38 10.73
CA GLU A 3 -4.50 11.26 9.28
C GLU A 3 -5.46 10.13 8.93
N ASN A 4 -6.36 10.34 7.96
CA ASN A 4 -7.19 9.25 7.44
C ASN A 4 -6.50 8.62 6.22
N VAL A 5 -6.40 7.29 6.20
CA VAL A 5 -5.78 6.52 5.12
C VAL A 5 -6.82 5.72 4.32
N LEU A 6 -6.53 5.51 3.04
CA LEU A 6 -7.37 4.70 2.15
C LEU A 6 -7.23 3.22 2.51
N ILE A 7 -8.34 2.57 2.81
CA ILE A 7 -8.37 1.16 3.18
C ILE A 7 -9.35 0.36 2.32
N ILE A 8 -9.14 -0.95 2.28
CA ILE A 8 -10.08 -1.95 1.76
C ILE A 8 -10.23 -3.08 2.79
N LYS A 9 -11.32 -3.86 2.71
CA LYS A 9 -11.41 -5.09 3.50
C LYS A 9 -10.33 -6.09 3.09
N ASN A 10 -9.77 -6.78 4.09
CA ASN A 10 -8.67 -7.73 3.90
C ASN A 10 -9.07 -8.93 3.03
N ASP A 11 -10.34 -9.31 2.99
CA ASP A 11 -10.89 -10.40 2.18
C ASP A 11 -11.32 -9.99 0.76
N LEU A 12 -11.22 -8.71 0.39
CA LEU A 12 -11.68 -8.20 -0.91
C LEU A 12 -10.97 -8.89 -2.10
N LEU A 13 -9.70 -9.26 -1.92
CA LEU A 13 -8.82 -9.82 -2.96
C LEU A 13 -8.26 -11.19 -2.51
N PRO A 14 -9.11 -12.23 -2.40
CA PRO A 14 -8.73 -13.50 -1.77
C PRO A 14 -7.67 -14.27 -2.58
N HIS A 15 -7.66 -14.10 -3.90
CA HIS A 15 -6.69 -14.70 -4.83
C HIS A 15 -5.27 -14.12 -4.67
N ILE A 16 -5.12 -12.99 -3.98
CA ILE A 16 -3.81 -12.40 -3.66
C ILE A 16 -3.24 -13.04 -2.38
N LYS A 17 -4.08 -13.49 -1.45
CA LYS A 17 -3.65 -14.05 -0.15
C LYS A 17 -2.78 -15.29 -0.27
N THR A 18 -2.87 -16.01 -1.38
CA THR A 18 -2.15 -17.27 -1.60
C THR A 18 -0.75 -17.09 -2.21
N ARG A 19 -0.38 -15.86 -2.60
CA ARG A 19 0.91 -15.56 -3.20
C ARG A 19 1.72 -14.70 -2.25
N GLU A 20 2.66 -15.30 -1.53
CA GLU A 20 3.58 -14.56 -0.66
C GLU A 20 4.50 -13.65 -1.49
N CYS A 21 4.55 -12.36 -1.14
CA CYS A 21 5.52 -11.37 -1.63
C CYS A 21 5.68 -11.27 -3.17
N CYS A 22 4.58 -11.26 -3.93
CA CYS A 22 4.64 -11.17 -5.40
C CYS A 22 4.13 -9.84 -5.97
N LEU A 23 4.67 -9.44 -7.12
CA LEU A 23 4.06 -8.44 -8.00
C LEU A 23 3.03 -9.14 -8.91
N ILE A 24 1.77 -8.71 -8.84
CA ILE A 24 0.71 -9.21 -9.70
C ILE A 24 0.59 -8.27 -10.90
N THR A 25 0.67 -8.84 -12.11
CA THR A 25 0.57 -8.07 -13.35
C THR A 25 -0.68 -8.42 -14.15
N GLU A 26 -1.29 -9.57 -13.85
CA GLU A 26 -2.51 -10.08 -14.44
C GLU A 26 -3.74 -9.35 -13.87
N ASN A 27 -4.73 -9.09 -14.72
CA ASN A 27 -6.00 -8.45 -14.33
C ASN A 27 -5.88 -7.13 -13.53
N LYS A 28 -4.75 -6.41 -13.67
CA LYS A 28 -4.44 -5.19 -12.91
C LYS A 28 -5.58 -4.15 -12.90
N ASN A 29 -6.23 -3.95 -14.05
CA ASN A 29 -7.33 -2.98 -14.18
C ASN A 29 -8.55 -3.41 -13.36
N GLN A 30 -8.91 -4.69 -13.40
CA GLN A 30 -10.03 -5.23 -12.62
C GLN A 30 -9.75 -5.15 -11.11
N ILE A 31 -8.51 -5.44 -10.70
CA ILE A 31 -8.08 -5.30 -9.31
C ILE A 31 -8.21 -3.84 -8.87
N PHE A 32 -7.70 -2.92 -9.68
CA PHE A 32 -7.76 -1.48 -9.42
C PHE A 32 -9.21 -0.98 -9.31
N ASP A 33 -10.07 -1.34 -10.27
CA ASP A 33 -11.50 -0.99 -10.23
C ASP A 33 -12.20 -1.55 -8.99
N LYS A 34 -11.86 -2.78 -8.59
CA LYS A 34 -12.43 -3.41 -7.40
C LYS A 34 -12.00 -2.68 -6.13
N ILE A 35 -10.75 -2.22 -6.04
CA ILE A 35 -10.27 -1.38 -4.95
C ILE A 35 -11.05 -0.05 -4.92
N LEU A 36 -11.12 0.66 -6.05
CA LEU A 36 -11.81 1.95 -6.13
C LEU A 36 -13.29 1.89 -5.73
N LYS A 37 -13.97 0.78 -6.06
CA LYS A 37 -15.39 0.58 -5.72
C LYS A 37 -15.64 0.22 -4.26
N ASN A 38 -14.65 -0.37 -3.57
CA ASN A 38 -14.82 -0.92 -2.22
C ASN A 38 -13.89 -0.27 -1.18
N GLN A 39 -13.33 0.89 -1.53
CA GLN A 39 -12.49 1.66 -0.63
C GLN A 39 -13.31 2.44 0.38
N SER A 40 -12.71 2.70 1.52
CA SER A 40 -13.14 3.74 2.46
C SER A 40 -11.93 4.35 3.15
N PHE A 41 -12.17 5.29 4.06
CA PHE A 41 -11.14 5.93 4.86
C PHE A 41 -11.25 5.53 6.32
N MET A 42 -10.12 5.37 6.98
CA MET A 42 -10.01 5.05 8.42
C MET A 42 -8.85 5.86 9.03
N PRO A 43 -8.93 6.27 10.31
CA PRO A 43 -7.79 6.83 11.02
C PRO A 43 -6.56 5.93 10.91
N ARG A 44 -5.40 6.51 10.60
CA ARG A 44 -4.13 5.78 10.42
C ARG A 44 -3.81 4.90 11.62
N ASP A 45 -3.86 5.49 12.81
CA ASP A 45 -3.59 4.83 14.09
C ASP A 45 -4.48 3.59 14.29
N GLU A 46 -5.71 3.59 13.75
CA GLU A 46 -6.59 2.42 13.78
C GLU A 46 -6.23 1.41 12.67
N ALA A 47 -6.00 1.91 11.46
CA ALA A 47 -5.68 1.09 10.29
C ALA A 47 -4.35 0.33 10.40
N GLU A 48 -3.43 0.76 11.28
CA GLU A 48 -2.17 0.05 11.56
C GLU A 48 -2.36 -1.24 12.37
N TYR A 49 -3.39 -1.27 13.23
CA TYR A 49 -3.63 -2.40 14.14
C TYR A 49 -4.90 -3.19 13.80
N ASN A 50 -5.70 -2.73 12.83
CA ASN A 50 -6.92 -3.40 12.39
C ASN A 50 -6.70 -4.33 11.19
N PHE A 51 -6.45 -5.63 11.46
CA PHE A 51 -6.18 -6.66 10.45
C PHE A 51 -7.39 -7.07 9.58
N GLU A 52 -8.60 -6.59 9.90
CA GLU A 52 -9.78 -6.75 9.04
C GLU A 52 -9.67 -5.90 7.77
N HIS A 53 -8.76 -4.92 7.77
CA HIS A 53 -8.52 -4.01 6.67
C HIS A 53 -7.08 -4.09 6.17
N LYS A 54 -6.88 -3.63 4.93
CA LYS A 54 -5.56 -3.38 4.35
C LYS A 54 -5.49 -1.93 3.89
N GLN A 55 -4.38 -1.26 4.21
CA GLN A 55 -4.08 0.06 3.68
C GLN A 55 -3.68 -0.03 2.20
N VAL A 56 -4.23 0.85 1.36
CA VAL A 56 -3.86 0.96 -0.05
C VAL A 56 -2.72 1.97 -0.16
N ILE A 57 -1.50 1.47 -0.30
CA ILE A 57 -0.29 2.29 -0.34
C ILE A 57 0.21 2.42 -1.78
N PRO A 58 0.29 3.63 -2.35
CA PRO A 58 0.93 3.82 -3.65
C PRO A 58 2.43 3.60 -3.51
N TYR A 59 2.98 2.71 -4.34
CA TYR A 59 4.42 2.45 -4.44
C TYR A 59 4.89 2.79 -5.85
N VAL A 60 5.95 3.57 -5.96
CA VAL A 60 6.44 4.08 -7.25
C VAL A 60 7.92 3.77 -7.44
N THR A 61 8.30 3.52 -8.69
CA THR A 61 9.69 3.43 -9.12
C THR A 61 10.01 4.66 -9.96
N VAL A 62 11.07 5.39 -9.60
CA VAL A 62 11.52 6.59 -10.33
C VAL A 62 12.68 6.23 -11.25
N ARG A 63 12.57 6.60 -12.53
CA ARG A 63 13.55 6.30 -13.58
C ARG A 63 13.87 7.55 -14.39
N HIS A 64 15.15 7.76 -14.71
CA HIS A 64 15.63 8.76 -15.67
C HIS A 64 16.56 8.09 -16.70
N ASN A 65 16.14 8.05 -17.97
CA ASN A 65 16.79 7.29 -19.03
C ASN A 65 17.03 5.83 -18.64
N ASN A 66 18.27 5.36 -18.51
CA ASN A 66 18.58 3.99 -18.06
C ASN A 66 18.95 3.89 -16.57
N ASN A 67 18.77 4.98 -15.81
CA ASN A 67 19.08 5.05 -14.39
C ASN A 67 17.81 4.98 -13.53
N TYR A 68 17.93 4.34 -12.38
CA TYR A 68 16.87 4.26 -11.36
C TYR A 68 17.29 4.98 -10.09
N LEU A 69 16.35 5.63 -9.42
CA LEU A 69 16.61 6.23 -8.10
C LEU A 69 16.67 5.14 -7.04
N LEU A 70 17.81 5.02 -6.38
CA LEU A 70 17.98 4.16 -5.20
C LEU A 70 18.14 5.06 -3.97
N LEU A 71 17.27 4.86 -2.99
CA LEU A 71 17.35 5.56 -1.70
C LEU A 71 17.83 4.57 -0.64
N GLN A 72 18.79 4.99 0.18
CA GLN A 72 19.25 4.25 1.33
C GLN A 72 19.07 5.13 2.56
N ARG A 73 18.40 4.59 3.58
CA ARG A 73 18.24 5.30 4.85
C ARG A 73 19.60 5.43 5.53
N THR A 74 19.98 6.64 5.91
CA THR A 74 21.18 6.87 6.73
C THR A 74 20.82 6.84 8.21
N SER A 75 21.82 6.60 9.08
CA SER A 75 21.62 6.53 10.53
C SER A 75 21.15 7.84 11.17
N GLN A 76 21.26 8.97 10.46
CA GLN A 76 20.85 10.30 10.95
C GLN A 76 19.44 10.72 10.52
N GLN A 77 18.72 9.89 9.76
CA GLN A 77 17.35 10.24 9.37
C GLN A 77 16.38 10.00 10.52
N ALA A 78 15.94 11.12 11.12
CA ALA A 78 14.83 11.22 12.07
C ALA A 78 13.46 11.13 11.37
N GLU A 79 13.34 10.36 10.28
CA GLU A 79 12.01 9.96 9.81
C GLU A 79 11.47 8.99 10.86
N LYS A 80 10.64 9.57 11.74
CA LYS A 80 9.66 8.85 12.53
C LYS A 80 9.04 7.85 11.56
N ARG A 81 9.10 6.54 11.86
CA ARG A 81 8.41 5.55 11.03
C ARG A 81 6.99 6.06 10.84
N LEU A 82 6.43 5.79 9.67
CA LEU A 82 4.99 5.81 9.49
C LEU A 82 4.42 4.96 10.64
N HIS A 83 3.95 5.66 11.66
CA HIS A 83 3.39 5.26 12.94
C HIS A 83 2.09 6.05 13.07
#